data_AF-H1YDT3-F1
#
_entry.id   AF-H1YDT3-F1
#
_cell.length_a   1.000
_cell.length_b   1.000
_cell.length_c   1.000
_cell.angle_alpha   90.00
_cell.angle_beta   90.00
_cell.angle_gamma   90.00
#
_symmetry.space_group_name_H-M   'P 1'
#
loop_
_entity.id
_entity.type
_entity.pdbx_description
1 polymer ?
#
loop_
_entity_poly.entity_id
_entity_poly.type
_entity_poly.pdbx_seq_one_letter_code
_entity_poly.pdbx_strand_id
1 'polypeptide(L)' 'MSILANKTEKAAVKTIARCLKYLDGLSDLEMTAEDAFAAREAERLIKGIMETNGYTTVRIPGRGIIIKKVKS' A
#
# COMPACT_ATOMS: atom_id res chain seq x y z
N MET A 1 -16.12 -15.17 -7.15
CA MET A 1 -14.79 -15.32 -7.81
C MET A 1 -14.21 -16.68 -7.49
N SER A 2 -13.44 -17.28 -8.41
CA SER A 2 -12.75 -18.55 -8.19
C SER A 2 -11.66 -18.41 -7.12
N ILE A 3 -11.26 -19.52 -6.50
CA ILE A 3 -10.19 -19.55 -5.49
C ILE A 3 -8.87 -18.99 -6.07
N LEU A 4 -8.60 -19.27 -7.36
CA LEU A 4 -7.43 -18.77 -8.06
C LEU A 4 -7.48 -17.25 -8.22
N ALA A 5 -8.60 -16.69 -8.66
CA ALA A 5 -8.79 -15.25 -8.81
C ALA A 5 -8.57 -14.52 -7.47
N ASN A 6 -9.11 -15.04 -6.37
CA ASN A 6 -8.91 -14.46 -5.04
C ASN A 6 -7.42 -14.48 -4.60
N LYS A 7 -6.68 -15.54 -4.95
CA LYS A 7 -5.24 -15.63 -4.65
C LYS A 7 -4.43 -14.62 -5.49
N THR A 8 -4.76 -14.49 -6.76
CA THR A 8 -4.12 -13.55 -7.69
C THR A 8 -4.38 -12.11 -7.28
N GLU A 9 -5.62 -11.76 -6.97
CA GLU A 9 -6.03 -10.44 -6.47
C GLU A 9 -5.27 -10.09 -5.18
N LYS A 10 -5.27 -11.00 -4.21
CA LYS A 10 -4.52 -10.80 -2.95
C LYS A 10 -3.02 -10.61 -3.19
N ALA A 11 -2.43 -11.35 -4.14
CA ALA A 11 -1.02 -11.22 -4.47
C ALA A 11 -0.71 -9.85 -5.10
N ALA A 12 -1.53 -9.41 -6.05
CA ALA A 12 -1.38 -8.10 -6.70
C ALA A 12 -1.50 -6.96 -5.68
N VAL A 13 -2.56 -6.96 -4.86
CA VAL A 13 -2.76 -5.97 -3.79
C VAL A 13 -1.60 -5.98 -2.79
N LYS A 14 -1.09 -7.17 -2.42
CA LYS A 14 0.06 -7.29 -1.52
C LYS A 14 1.33 -6.68 -2.12
N THR A 15 1.55 -6.84 -3.42
CA THR A 15 2.73 -6.27 -4.08
C THR A 15 2.67 -4.75 -4.07
N ILE A 16 1.53 -4.17 -4.44
CA ILE A 16 1.31 -2.72 -4.43
C ILE A 16 1.45 -2.16 -3.00
N ALA A 17 0.88 -2.83 -2.00
CA ALA A 17 0.97 -2.40 -0.60
C ALA A 17 2.41 -2.34 -0.06
N ARG A 18 3.37 -3.09 -0.63
CA ARG A 18 4.77 -3.02 -0.20
C ARG A 18 5.43 -1.69 -0.60
N CYS A 19 4.94 -1.03 -1.65
CA CYS A 19 5.46 0.26 -2.09
C CYS A 19 5.35 1.33 -1.00
N LEU A 20 4.30 1.28 -0.19
CA LEU A 20 4.09 2.19 0.94
C LEU A 20 5.25 2.20 1.94
N LYS A 21 5.94 1.06 2.17
CA LYS A 21 7.11 1.00 3.06
C LYS A 21 8.25 1.85 2.52
N TYR A 22 8.41 1.88 1.20
CA TYR A 22 9.47 2.64 0.55
C TYR A 22 9.13 4.12 0.50
N LEU A 23 7.84 4.47 0.31
CA LEU A 23 7.36 5.85 0.40
C LEU A 23 7.60 6.44 1.80
N ASP A 24 7.37 5.65 2.86
CA ASP A 24 7.69 6.04 4.24
C ASP A 24 9.19 6.32 4.44
N GLY A 25 10.07 5.67 3.68
CA GLY A 25 11.52 5.88 3.77
C GLY A 25 12.04 7.06 2.94
N LEU A 26 11.18 7.67 2.10
CA LEU A 26 11.59 8.84 1.32
C LEU A 26 11.83 10.06 2.21
N SER A 27 11.25 10.11 3.41
CA SER A 27 11.48 11.19 4.38
C SER A 27 12.94 11.34 4.81
N ASP A 28 13.76 10.29 4.63
CA ASP A 28 15.19 10.30 4.96
C ASP A 28 16.06 10.86 3.82
N LEU A 29 15.45 11.20 2.68
CA LEU A 29 16.12 11.80 1.52
C LEU A 29 16.00 13.33 1.52
N GLU A 30 16.87 13.99 0.77
CA GLU A 30 16.78 15.43 0.49
C GLU A 30 15.66 15.72 -0.51
N MET A 31 14.41 15.65 -0.04
CA MET A 31 13.21 15.89 -0.84
C MET A 31 12.94 17.38 -1.00
N THR A 32 12.58 17.80 -2.22
CA THR A 32 11.93 19.10 -2.41
C THR A 32 10.49 19.07 -1.89
N ALA A 33 9.86 20.24 -1.78
CA ALA A 33 8.44 20.33 -1.42
C ALA A 33 7.54 19.60 -2.45
N GLU A 34 7.92 19.63 -3.73
CA GLU A 34 7.20 18.93 -4.80
C GLU A 34 7.34 17.42 -4.68
N ASP A 35 8.53 16.91 -4.40
CA ASP A 35 8.76 15.48 -4.18
C ASP A 35 7.95 14.97 -2.99
N ALA A 36 7.93 15.73 -1.89
CA ALA A 36 7.18 15.38 -0.69
C ALA A 36 5.66 15.35 -0.96
N PHE A 37 5.16 16.26 -1.81
CA PHE A 37 3.78 16.24 -2.27
C PHE A 37 3.49 15.00 -3.13
N ALA A 38 4.34 14.71 -4.12
CA ALA A 38 4.19 13.55 -5.00
C ALA A 38 4.24 12.23 -4.22
N ALA A 39 5.11 12.10 -3.21
CA ALA A 39 5.18 10.92 -2.36
C ALA A 39 3.89 10.69 -1.56
N ARG A 40 3.30 11.76 -1.01
CA ARG A 40 2.00 11.70 -0.31
C ARG A 40 0.87 11.35 -1.26
N GLU A 41 0.89 11.88 -2.47
CA GLU A 41 -0.11 11.57 -3.49
C GLU A 41 -0.03 10.10 -3.91
N ALA A 42 1.17 9.58 -4.13
CA ALA A 42 1.41 8.16 -4.41
C ALA A 42 0.90 7.26 -3.27
N GLU A 43 1.16 7.65 -2.01
CA GLU A 43 0.67 6.93 -0.83
C GLU A 43 -0.88 6.86 -0.81
N ARG A 44 -1.52 8.00 -1.09
CA ARG A 44 -2.99 8.11 -1.14
C ARG A 44 -3.58 7.26 -2.25
N LEU A 45 -2.98 7.27 -3.44
CA LEU A 45 -3.42 6.47 -4.57
C LEU A 45 -3.34 4.97 -4.27
N ILE A 46 -2.22 4.53 -3.68
CA ILE A 46 -2.05 3.12 -3.29
C ILE A 46 -3.12 2.72 -2.26
N LYS A 47 -3.33 3.52 -1.22
CA LYS A 47 -4.37 3.25 -0.21
C LYS A 47 -5.76 3.19 -0.82
N GLY A 48 -6.10 4.13 -1.73
CA GLY A 48 -7.39 4.15 -2.42
C GLY A 48 -7.64 2.91 -3.30
N ILE A 49 -6.63 2.44 -4.03
CA ILE A 49 -6.72 1.17 -4.79
C ILE A 49 -7.03 0.01 -3.83
N MET A 50 -6.35 -0.05 -2.69
CA MET A 50 -6.57 -1.12 -1.72
C MET A 50 -7.98 -1.10 -1.13
N GLU A 51 -8.44 0.08 -0.71
CA GLU A 51 -9.76 0.27 -0.12
C GLU A 51 -10.87 -0.10 -1.11
N THR A 52 -10.74 0.30 -2.37
CA THR A 52 -11.67 -0.04 -3.46
C THR A 52 -11.76 -1.57 -3.68
N ASN A 53 -10.67 -2.30 -3.40
CA ASN A 53 -10.63 -3.76 -3.48
C ASN A 53 -10.96 -4.45 -2.13
N GLY A 54 -11.40 -3.70 -1.10
CA GLY A 54 -11.79 -4.24 0.20
C GLY A 54 -10.60 -4.63 1.10
N TYR A 55 -9.45 -4.01 0.91
CA TYR A 55 -8.25 -4.24 1.72
C TYR A 55 -7.85 -2.98 2.50
N THR A 56 -7.35 -3.19 3.71
CA THR A 56 -6.70 -2.16 4.52
C THR A 56 -5.24 -2.54 4.80
N THR A 57 -4.40 -1.53 5.01
CA THR A 57 -2.99 -1.69 5.38
C THR A 57 -2.79 -1.48 6.86
N VAL A 58 -2.03 -2.37 7.50
CA VAL A 58 -1.53 -2.14 8.86
C VAL A 58 -0.01 -2.19 8.83
N ARG A 59 0.64 -1.15 9.35
CA ARG A 59 2.09 -1.12 9.54
C ARG A 59 2.41 -1.80 10.86
N ILE A 60 3.29 -2.81 10.84
CA ILE A 60 3.79 -3.47 12.04
C ILE A 60 5.29 -3.15 12.17
N PRO A 61 5.73 -2.57 13.30
CA PRO A 61 7.14 -2.38 13.59
C PRO A 61 7.93 -3.70 13.40
N GLY A 62 9.04 -3.64 12.66
CA GLY A 62 9.88 -4.82 12.36
C GLY A 62 9.32 -5.83 11.35
N ARG A 63 8.02 -5.83 11.05
CA ARG A 63 7.38 -6.76 10.08
C ARG A 63 6.97 -6.11 8.75
N GLY A 64 6.98 -4.78 8.67
CA GLY A 64 6.59 -4.04 7.47
C GLY A 64 5.08 -3.90 7.34
N ILE A 65 4.58 -3.91 6.10
CA ILE A 65 3.18 -3.66 5.80
C ILE A 65 2.44 -4.97 5.59
N ILE A 66 1.38 -5.18 6.37
CA ILE A 66 0.45 -6.28 6.20
C ILE A 66 -0.86 -5.77 5.60
N ILE A 67 -1.46 -6.60 4.74
CA ILE A 67 -2.79 -6.33 4.19
C ILE A 67 -3.82 -7.16 4.95
N LYS A 68 -4.93 -6.53 5.35
CA LYS A 68 -6.09 -7.18 5.96
C LYS A 68 -7.28 -6.98 5.02
N LYS A 69 -8.04 -8.03 4.76
CA LYS A 69 -9.31 -7.90 4.03
C LYS A 69 -10.35 -7.37 5.01
N VAL A 70 -10.88 -6.20 4.73
CA VAL A 70 -12.02 -5.65 5.50
C VAL A 70 -13.24 -6.30 4.87
N LYS A 71 -13.96 -7.13 5.64
CA LYS A 71 -15.20 -7.74 5.15
C LYS A 71 -16.15 -6.61 4.73
N SER A 72 -16.56 -6.61 3.46
CA SER A 72 -17.86 -6.11 3.03
C SER A 72 -18.95 -7.07 3.51
#